data_AF-A0A2X4TJV4-F1
#
_entry.id   AF-A0A2X4TJV4-F1
#
_cell.length_a   1.000
_cell.length_b   1.000
_cell.length_c   1.000
_cell.angle_alpha   90.00
_cell.angle_beta   90.00
_cell.angle_gamma   90.00
#
_symmetry.space_group_name_H-M   'P 1'
#
loop_
_entity.id
_entity.type
_entity.pdbx_description
1 polymer ?
#
loop_
_entity_poly.entity_id
_entity_poly.type
_entity_poly.pdbx_seq_one_letter_code
_entity_poly.pdbx_strand_id
1 'polypeptide(L)'
;MALWGLPGEAATVLLASLMSMGGAVGVAASLATAGALSGHDVTVLLPAIYLMGNPVQNVGRCLRYCRSQCQILPAYYRSLRHQCATVYLGHAAYCLSQGVIMPDLSAAEFTLLQGARLFAPEERGICDVLLANGKIIAVDADIPGDIVPNCTVINLSGRMLCPGFIDQHVHLIGGGGEAGPTTRTPEVSLSRLTEAGITTVIGLLGTDSVSRHPTSLLAKTRALNEEGITAWMLTGAYHVPSPTITGSVEKDVALIDRVIGVKCAVSDHRSAAPAGNQLASMAAESRVGGLLGGKPGVSVFHMGSSKKGLQPLYDILENSDVPIGKLLPTHVNRSESLFEQALAFALKGGVIDITTSIPDPVAPADGIARAVKAGVPLSRVTLSSDGNGSQPLFDAAGNLTGIGVAGFESLLETLQTLVNRYGFSLTDALRPLTTSVAAFLSLDGKGEIRPGNDADLLVFSADLRIEQVYARGKRMVNEGKACVKGTFEPA
;
A
#
# COMPACT_ATOMS: atom_id res chain seq x y z
N MET A 1 -28.55 -45.56 8.15
CA MET A 1 -28.01 -46.68 7.35
C MET A 1 -26.51 -46.64 7.49
N ALA A 2 -25.88 -47.77 7.85
CA ALA A 2 -24.42 -47.85 7.90
C ALA A 2 -23.87 -47.77 6.48
N LEU A 3 -23.04 -46.76 6.20
CA LEU A 3 -22.34 -46.67 4.92
C LEU A 3 -21.16 -47.64 5.03
N TRP A 4 -21.21 -48.77 4.33
CA TRP A 4 -20.05 -49.68 4.20
C TRP A 4 -19.61 -50.30 5.54
N GLY A 5 -20.56 -50.53 6.44
CA GLY A 5 -20.27 -51.05 7.78
C GLY A 5 -19.83 -50.00 8.80
N LEU A 6 -19.74 -48.72 8.40
CA LEU A 6 -19.43 -47.61 9.29
C LEU A 6 -20.71 -46.94 9.83
N PRO A 7 -20.65 -46.35 11.04
CA PRO A 7 -21.73 -45.51 11.58
C PRO A 7 -22.03 -44.33 10.64
N GLY A 8 -23.26 -43.80 10.68
CA GLY A 8 -23.72 -42.77 9.74
C GLY A 8 -22.89 -41.48 9.81
N GLU A 9 -22.35 -41.20 10.99
CA GLU A 9 -21.48 -40.10 11.34
C GLU A 9 -20.15 -40.14 10.56
N ALA A 10 -19.70 -41.32 10.13
CA ALA A 10 -18.51 -41.49 9.29
C ALA A 10 -18.62 -40.77 7.93
N ALA A 11 -19.84 -40.53 7.43
CA ALA A 11 -20.05 -39.75 6.21
C ALA A 11 -19.49 -38.32 6.32
N THR A 12 -19.53 -37.72 7.52
CA THR A 12 -19.00 -36.36 7.74
C THR A 12 -17.48 -36.32 7.63
N VAL A 13 -16.78 -37.37 8.07
CA VAL A 13 -15.33 -37.53 7.90
C VAL A 13 -14.96 -37.65 6.42
N LEU A 14 -15.72 -38.44 5.66
CA LEU A 14 -15.51 -38.62 4.23
C LEU A 14 -15.76 -37.30 3.46
N LEU A 15 -16.82 -36.58 3.79
CA LEU A 15 -17.11 -35.26 3.20
C LEU A 15 -16.03 -34.22 3.55
N ALA A 16 -15.56 -34.20 4.79
CA ALA A 16 -14.46 -33.33 5.21
C ALA A 16 -13.17 -33.65 4.42
N SER A 17 -12.91 -34.92 4.11
CA SER A 17 -11.71 -35.33 3.38
C SER A 17 -11.69 -34.89 1.91
N LEU A 18 -12.87 -34.68 1.30
CA LEU A 18 -12.99 -34.04 -0.01
C LEU A 18 -12.54 -32.57 0.03
N MET A 19 -12.70 -31.90 1.17
CA MET A 19 -12.36 -30.49 1.33
C MET A 19 -10.97 -30.25 1.91
N SER A 20 -10.48 -31.11 2.79
CA SER A 20 -9.18 -31.01 3.46
C SER A 20 -8.83 -32.29 4.21
N MET A 21 -7.63 -32.82 3.99
CA MET A 21 -7.11 -33.96 4.76
C MET A 21 -7.01 -33.63 6.26
N GLY A 22 -6.46 -32.46 6.61
CA GLY A 22 -6.34 -32.02 8.00
C GLY A 22 -7.70 -31.79 8.67
N GLY A 23 -8.69 -31.29 7.91
CA GLY A 23 -10.07 -31.14 8.39
C GLY A 23 -10.72 -32.49 8.70
N ALA A 24 -10.54 -33.48 7.83
CA ALA A 24 -11.07 -34.83 8.05
C ALA A 24 -10.46 -35.53 9.25
N VAL A 25 -9.15 -35.38 9.48
CA VAL A 25 -8.48 -35.91 10.67
C VAL A 25 -9.05 -35.27 11.94
N GLY A 26 -9.28 -33.95 11.94
CA GLY A 26 -9.90 -33.25 13.07
C GLY A 26 -11.34 -33.71 13.34
N VAL A 27 -12.16 -33.89 12.30
CA VAL A 27 -13.53 -34.39 12.43
C VAL A 27 -13.55 -35.84 12.94
N ALA A 28 -12.68 -36.70 12.42
CA ALA A 28 -12.55 -38.09 12.89
C ALA A 28 -12.14 -38.17 14.36
N ALA A 29 -11.16 -37.36 14.78
CA ALA A 29 -10.71 -37.28 16.17
C ALA A 29 -11.81 -36.77 17.11
N SER A 30 -12.56 -35.75 16.69
CA SER A 30 -13.68 -35.19 17.46
C SER A 30 -14.79 -36.23 17.67
N LEU A 31 -15.21 -36.91 16.60
CA LEU A 31 -16.26 -37.94 16.67
C LEU A 31 -15.83 -39.18 17.46
N ALA A 32 -14.54 -39.56 17.40
CA ALA A 32 -14.00 -40.64 18.22
C ALA A 32 -13.99 -40.26 19.71
N THR A 33 -13.62 -39.02 20.04
CA THR A 33 -13.63 -38.50 21.42
C THR A 33 -15.05 -38.41 21.98
N ALA A 34 -16.03 -38.07 21.13
CA ALA A 34 -17.45 -38.05 21.48
C ALA A 34 -18.10 -39.45 21.56
N GLY A 35 -17.36 -40.52 21.27
CA GLY A 35 -17.86 -41.91 21.27
C GLY A 35 -18.76 -42.27 20.09
N ALA A 36 -18.88 -41.37 19.10
CA ALA A 36 -19.67 -41.59 17.88
C ALA A 36 -18.93 -42.45 16.84
N LEU A 37 -17.59 -42.52 16.92
CA LEU A 37 -16.76 -43.46 16.17
C LEU A 37 -15.96 -44.33 17.12
N SER A 38 -15.91 -45.63 16.85
CA SER A 38 -15.00 -46.53 17.54
C SER A 38 -13.58 -46.43 16.97
N GLY A 39 -12.59 -46.95 17.72
CA GLY A 39 -11.22 -47.06 17.20
C GLY A 39 -11.13 -47.90 15.92
N HIS A 40 -12.02 -48.88 15.76
CA HIS A 40 -12.13 -49.66 14.52
C HIS A 40 -12.62 -48.78 13.35
N ASP A 41 -13.63 -47.94 13.56
CA ASP A 41 -14.18 -47.06 12.51
C ASP A 41 -13.14 -46.03 12.03
N VAL A 42 -12.38 -45.45 12.95
CA VAL A 42 -11.27 -44.53 12.62
C VAL A 42 -10.18 -45.24 11.80
N THR A 43 -9.88 -46.50 12.15
CA THR A 43 -8.89 -47.31 11.42
C THR A 43 -9.33 -47.59 9.98
N VAL A 44 -10.62 -47.84 9.76
CA VAL A 44 -11.20 -48.02 8.42
C VAL A 44 -11.24 -46.70 7.63
N LEU A 45 -11.43 -45.56 8.32
CA LEU A 45 -11.50 -44.23 7.69
C LEU A 45 -10.13 -43.67 7.30
N LEU A 46 -9.05 -44.02 8.00
CA LEU A 46 -7.70 -43.50 7.76
C LEU A 46 -7.20 -43.65 6.30
N PRO A 47 -7.28 -44.84 5.68
CA PRO A 47 -6.92 -45.00 4.26
C PRO A 47 -7.81 -44.17 3.34
N ALA A 48 -9.10 -44.03 3.66
CA ALA A 48 -10.05 -43.26 2.86
C ALA A 48 -9.73 -41.75 2.90
N ILE A 49 -9.38 -41.22 4.08
CA ILE A 49 -8.91 -39.83 4.25
C ILE A 49 -7.64 -39.58 3.42
N TYR A 50 -6.71 -40.53 3.45
CA TYR A 50 -5.45 -40.41 2.73
C TYR A 50 -5.64 -40.50 1.20
N LEU A 51 -6.43 -41.45 0.73
CA LEU A 51 -6.71 -41.69 -0.68
C LEU A 51 -7.60 -40.60 -1.31
N MET A 52 -8.57 -40.06 -0.56
CA MET A 52 -9.42 -38.99 -1.08
C MET A 52 -8.67 -37.68 -1.20
N GLY A 53 -7.62 -37.42 -0.41
CA GLY A 53 -6.55 -36.51 -0.80
C GLY A 53 -7.01 -35.15 -1.37
N ASN A 54 -7.79 -34.40 -0.61
CA ASN A 54 -8.09 -32.97 -0.83
C ASN A 54 -8.39 -32.52 -2.29
N PRO A 55 -9.33 -33.17 -3.00
CA PRO A 55 -9.56 -32.93 -4.42
C PRO A 55 -10.04 -31.51 -4.71
N VAL A 56 -10.86 -30.94 -3.81
CA VAL A 56 -11.42 -29.58 -4.00
C VAL A 56 -10.32 -28.52 -3.94
N GLN A 57 -9.38 -28.61 -2.99
CA GLN A 57 -8.26 -27.65 -2.96
C GLN A 57 -7.30 -27.87 -4.13
N ASN A 58 -7.10 -29.11 -4.56
CA ASN A 58 -6.27 -29.42 -5.73
C ASN A 58 -6.89 -28.88 -7.02
N VAL A 59 -8.20 -29.03 -7.22
CA VAL A 59 -8.94 -28.41 -8.33
C VAL A 59 -8.85 -26.88 -8.26
N GLY A 60 -8.98 -26.28 -7.07
CA GLY A 60 -8.79 -24.84 -6.89
C GLY A 60 -7.40 -24.34 -7.27
N ARG A 61 -6.35 -25.14 -7.00
CA ARG A 61 -4.96 -24.84 -7.39
C ARG A 61 -4.76 -25.00 -8.90
N CYS A 62 -5.28 -26.07 -9.51
CA CYS A 62 -5.25 -26.28 -10.96
C CYS A 62 -6.00 -25.18 -11.72
N LEU A 63 -7.18 -24.75 -11.24
CA LEU A 63 -7.95 -23.66 -11.85
C LEU A 63 -7.27 -22.30 -11.70
N ARG A 64 -6.53 -22.07 -10.61
CA ARG A 64 -5.68 -20.88 -10.43
C ARG A 64 -4.55 -20.85 -11.47
N TYR A 65 -3.97 -22.01 -11.81
CA TYR A 65 -2.97 -22.16 -12.87
C TYR A 65 -3.56 -22.01 -14.29
N CYS A 66 -4.76 -22.56 -14.55
CA CYS A 66 -5.44 -22.36 -15.84
C CYS A 66 -5.90 -20.91 -16.07
N ARG A 67 -6.21 -20.14 -15.01
CA ARG A 67 -6.53 -18.71 -15.12
C ARG A 67 -5.38 -17.87 -15.64
N SER A 68 -4.13 -18.29 -15.46
CA SER A 68 -2.98 -17.61 -16.08
C SER A 68 -2.84 -17.87 -17.58
N GLN A 69 -3.61 -18.79 -18.18
CA GLN A 69 -3.50 -19.15 -19.61
C GLN A 69 -4.80 -19.12 -20.44
N CYS A 70 -6.01 -19.18 -19.86
CA CYS A 70 -7.27 -19.16 -20.65
C CYS A 70 -8.36 -18.22 -20.11
N GLN A 71 -8.90 -17.37 -20.99
CA GLN A 71 -9.92 -16.33 -20.72
C GLN A 71 -11.39 -16.81 -20.78
N ILE A 72 -11.68 -18.11 -20.82
CA ILE A 72 -13.05 -18.60 -21.03
C ILE A 72 -13.41 -19.60 -19.94
N LEU A 73 -14.31 -19.22 -19.01
CA LEU A 73 -15.35 -20.05 -18.34
C LEU A 73 -15.95 -19.35 -17.09
N PRO A 74 -16.88 -18.39 -17.22
CA PRO A 74 -17.53 -17.72 -16.09
C PRO A 74 -18.67 -18.52 -15.43
N ALA A 75 -19.36 -19.40 -16.17
CA ALA A 75 -20.61 -20.03 -15.72
C ALA A 75 -20.40 -21.15 -14.67
N TYR A 76 -19.35 -21.96 -14.81
CA TYR A 76 -19.06 -23.07 -13.90
C TYR A 76 -18.60 -22.58 -12.50
N TYR A 77 -17.93 -21.44 -12.45
CA TYR A 77 -17.47 -20.78 -11.21
C TYR A 77 -18.62 -20.24 -10.34
N ARG A 78 -19.73 -19.83 -10.97
CA ARG A 78 -20.94 -19.32 -10.28
C ARG A 78 -21.66 -20.43 -9.53
N SER A 79 -21.73 -21.63 -10.12
CA SER A 79 -22.32 -22.83 -9.51
C SER A 79 -21.53 -23.33 -8.30
N LEU A 80 -20.19 -23.38 -8.40
CA LEU A 80 -19.32 -23.80 -7.29
C LEU A 80 -19.31 -22.81 -6.12
N ARG A 81 -19.38 -21.49 -6.38
CA ARG A 81 -19.52 -20.48 -5.32
C ARG A 81 -20.87 -20.57 -4.62
N HIS A 82 -21.96 -20.78 -5.36
CA HIS A 82 -23.26 -21.00 -4.76
C HIS A 82 -23.28 -22.28 -3.92
N GLN A 83 -22.75 -23.40 -4.43
CA GLN A 83 -22.70 -24.64 -3.64
C GLN A 83 -21.82 -24.53 -2.40
N CYS A 84 -20.66 -23.86 -2.46
CA CYS A 84 -19.85 -23.59 -1.26
C CYS A 84 -20.55 -22.63 -0.28
N ALA A 85 -21.23 -21.59 -0.76
CA ALA A 85 -21.97 -20.66 0.11
C ALA A 85 -23.20 -21.33 0.75
N THR A 86 -23.92 -22.19 0.02
CA THR A 86 -25.07 -22.94 0.53
C THR A 86 -24.63 -24.03 1.52
N VAL A 87 -23.45 -24.63 1.35
CA VAL A 87 -22.88 -25.56 2.33
C VAL A 87 -22.36 -24.81 3.56
N TYR A 88 -21.76 -23.63 3.43
CA TYR A 88 -21.37 -22.80 4.58
C TYR A 88 -22.58 -22.28 5.37
N LEU A 89 -23.64 -21.85 4.69
CA LEU A 89 -24.89 -21.43 5.32
C LEU A 89 -25.66 -22.62 5.93
N GLY A 90 -25.62 -23.78 5.29
CA GLY A 90 -26.19 -25.03 5.82
C GLY A 90 -25.42 -25.57 7.03
N HIS A 91 -24.09 -25.45 7.03
CA HIS A 91 -23.23 -25.80 8.16
C HIS A 91 -23.40 -24.81 9.31
N ALA A 92 -23.52 -23.51 9.03
CA ALA A 92 -23.86 -22.49 10.03
C ALA A 92 -25.25 -22.73 10.65
N ALA A 93 -26.25 -23.09 9.84
CA ALA A 93 -27.59 -23.44 10.32
C ALA A 93 -27.62 -24.75 11.12
N TYR A 94 -26.77 -25.72 10.77
CA TYR A 94 -26.59 -26.97 11.53
C TYR A 94 -25.82 -26.74 12.84
N CYS A 95 -24.81 -25.87 12.86
CA CYS A 95 -24.12 -25.43 14.07
C CYS A 95 -25.06 -24.66 15.02
N LEU A 96 -25.95 -23.83 14.48
CA LEU A 96 -27.02 -23.14 15.22
C LEU A 96 -28.03 -24.11 15.85
N SER A 97 -28.34 -25.22 15.18
CA SER A 97 -29.27 -26.24 15.72
C SER A 97 -28.64 -27.21 16.71
N GLN A 98 -27.30 -27.24 16.80
CA GLN A 98 -26.53 -28.14 17.68
C GLN A 98 -25.85 -27.41 18.86
N GLY A 99 -26.09 -26.11 19.06
CA GLY A 99 -25.47 -25.35 20.15
C GLY A 99 -23.94 -25.26 20.05
N VAL A 100 -23.39 -25.41 18.85
CA VAL A 100 -21.95 -25.29 18.61
C VAL A 100 -21.58 -23.82 18.78
N ILE A 101 -20.72 -23.57 19.77
CA ILE A 101 -20.14 -22.27 20.10
C ILE A 101 -19.68 -21.61 18.79
N MET A 102 -20.32 -20.49 18.41
CA MET A 102 -19.81 -19.64 17.32
C MET A 102 -18.32 -19.40 17.57
N PRO A 103 -17.45 -19.41 16.53
CA PRO A 103 -16.09 -18.91 16.74
C PRO A 103 -16.23 -17.57 17.46
N ASP A 104 -15.47 -17.39 18.54
CA ASP A 104 -15.60 -16.23 19.40
C ASP A 104 -15.25 -14.97 18.59
N LEU A 105 -16.28 -14.37 18.00
CA LEU A 105 -16.21 -13.13 17.23
C LEU A 105 -16.15 -11.92 18.16
N SER A 106 -16.14 -12.11 19.50
CA SER A 106 -16.09 -10.98 20.45
C SER A 106 -14.84 -10.12 20.30
N ALA A 107 -13.75 -10.69 19.78
CA ALA A 107 -12.50 -9.97 19.52
C ALA A 107 -12.48 -9.23 18.16
N ALA A 108 -13.43 -9.49 17.26
CA ALA A 108 -13.46 -8.88 15.95
C ALA A 108 -14.16 -7.51 16.01
N GLU A 109 -13.40 -6.43 15.78
CA GLU A 109 -13.97 -5.09 15.66
C GLU A 109 -14.59 -4.92 14.26
N PHE A 110 -15.93 -5.05 14.19
CA PHE A 110 -16.70 -4.83 12.98
C PHE A 110 -17.13 -3.36 12.85
N THR A 111 -16.87 -2.78 11.67
CA THR A 111 -17.35 -1.45 11.32
C THR A 111 -17.98 -1.47 9.93
N LEU A 112 -19.20 -0.95 9.81
CA LEU A 112 -19.91 -0.80 8.55
C LEU A 112 -20.01 0.68 8.19
N LEU A 113 -19.37 1.06 7.08
CA LEU A 113 -19.47 2.39 6.50
C LEU A 113 -20.59 2.38 5.46
N GLN A 114 -21.68 3.12 5.69
CA GLN A 114 -22.93 2.99 4.93
C GLN A 114 -23.24 4.22 4.08
N GLY A 115 -23.66 4.02 2.82
CA GLY A 115 -24.28 5.05 2.00
C GLY A 115 -23.36 6.12 1.42
N ALA A 116 -22.05 5.91 1.38
CA ALA A 116 -21.11 6.86 0.76
C ALA A 116 -21.07 6.71 -0.76
N ARG A 117 -20.79 7.81 -1.47
CA ARG A 117 -20.39 7.74 -2.89
C ARG A 117 -18.95 7.21 -2.95
N LEU A 118 -18.79 5.99 -3.45
CA LEU A 118 -17.54 5.23 -3.38
C LEU A 118 -16.68 5.44 -4.63
N PHE A 119 -15.38 5.70 -4.42
CA PHE A 119 -14.32 5.75 -5.42
C PHE A 119 -13.27 4.70 -5.07
N ALA A 120 -13.09 3.66 -5.87
CA ALA A 120 -12.33 2.46 -5.51
C ALA A 120 -11.05 2.09 -6.32
N PRO A 121 -10.36 2.97 -7.08
CA PRO A 121 -10.57 4.40 -7.30
C PRO A 121 -11.69 4.71 -8.31
N GLU A 122 -12.12 3.73 -9.10
CA GLU A 122 -13.27 3.89 -10.01
C GLU A 122 -14.53 4.21 -9.22
N GLU A 123 -15.35 5.11 -9.77
CA GLU A 123 -16.63 5.43 -9.17
C GLU A 123 -17.58 4.23 -9.22
N ARG A 124 -18.18 3.90 -8.07
CA ARG A 124 -19.13 2.78 -7.92
C ARG A 124 -20.54 3.22 -7.50
N GLY A 125 -20.81 4.53 -7.54
CA GLY A 125 -22.05 5.09 -7.04
C GLY A 125 -22.14 5.00 -5.51
N ILE A 126 -23.34 4.85 -4.97
CA ILE A 126 -23.57 4.70 -3.53
C ILE A 126 -23.30 3.25 -3.15
N CYS A 127 -22.37 3.03 -2.22
CA CYS A 127 -21.98 1.71 -1.74
C CYS A 127 -21.65 1.74 -0.24
N ASP A 128 -21.77 0.57 0.35
CA ASP A 128 -21.38 0.24 1.71
C ASP A 128 -20.05 -0.52 1.71
N VAL A 129 -19.28 -0.33 2.79
CA VAL A 129 -18.00 -1.00 3.00
C VAL A 129 -17.95 -1.57 4.41
N LEU A 130 -17.86 -2.90 4.50
CA LEU A 130 -17.74 -3.61 5.78
C LEU A 130 -16.27 -3.92 6.09
N LEU A 131 -15.86 -3.57 7.30
CA LEU A 131 -14.51 -3.69 7.82
C LEU A 131 -14.48 -4.71 8.96
N ALA A 132 -13.40 -5.49 9.03
CA ALA A 132 -13.10 -6.34 10.18
C ALA A 132 -11.59 -6.52 10.32
N ASN A 133 -11.07 -6.42 11.55
CA ASN A 133 -9.66 -6.67 11.87
C ASN A 133 -8.69 -5.88 10.97
N GLY A 134 -9.05 -4.64 10.68
CA GLY A 134 -8.29 -3.72 9.83
C GLY A 134 -8.29 -4.03 8.33
N LYS A 135 -9.12 -4.97 7.89
CA LYS A 135 -9.32 -5.34 6.48
C LYS A 135 -10.70 -4.95 5.99
N ILE A 136 -10.78 -4.70 4.70
CA ILE A 136 -12.06 -4.61 3.98
C ILE A 136 -12.54 -6.03 3.71
N ILE A 137 -13.72 -6.40 4.20
CA ILE A 137 -14.27 -7.76 4.04
C ILE A 137 -15.43 -7.83 3.06
N ALA A 138 -16.17 -6.74 2.85
CA ALA A 138 -17.20 -6.64 1.83
C ALA A 138 -17.34 -5.21 1.29
N VAL A 139 -17.75 -5.11 0.02
CA VAL A 139 -18.09 -3.85 -0.67
C VAL A 139 -19.32 -4.16 -1.53
N ASP A 140 -20.47 -3.59 -1.21
CA ASP A 140 -21.74 -3.82 -1.93
C ASP A 140 -22.69 -2.62 -1.76
N ALA A 141 -23.79 -2.58 -2.51
CA ALA A 141 -24.71 -1.43 -2.51
C ALA A 141 -25.61 -1.33 -1.25
N ASP A 142 -25.90 -2.46 -0.61
CA ASP A 142 -26.83 -2.55 0.53
C ASP A 142 -26.38 -3.70 1.45
N ILE A 143 -25.53 -3.39 2.43
CA ILE A 143 -25.06 -4.36 3.41
C ILE A 143 -25.94 -4.22 4.68
N PRO A 144 -26.64 -5.29 5.11
CA PRO A 144 -27.45 -5.24 6.32
C PRO A 144 -26.61 -4.90 7.55
N GLY A 145 -27.06 -3.92 8.35
CA GLY A 145 -26.34 -3.47 9.55
C GLY A 145 -26.21 -4.52 10.65
N ASP A 146 -27.03 -5.57 10.60
CA ASP A 146 -27.06 -6.71 11.51
C ASP A 146 -26.41 -7.98 10.92
N ILE A 147 -25.75 -7.89 9.75
CA ILE A 147 -25.08 -9.03 9.10
C ILE A 147 -24.00 -9.68 9.97
N VAL A 148 -23.39 -8.91 10.87
CA VAL A 148 -22.40 -9.36 11.86
C VAL A 148 -22.74 -8.80 13.25
N PRO A 149 -22.48 -9.57 14.32
CA PRO A 149 -22.74 -9.11 15.68
C PRO A 149 -21.83 -7.93 16.06
N ASN A 150 -22.31 -7.06 16.96
CA ASN A 150 -21.54 -5.94 17.53
C ASN A 150 -20.94 -4.98 16.46
N CYS A 151 -21.61 -4.81 15.33
CA CYS A 151 -21.15 -3.94 14.25
C CYS A 151 -21.34 -2.46 14.60
N THR A 152 -20.28 -1.67 14.52
CA THR A 152 -20.38 -0.21 14.55
C THR A 152 -20.85 0.28 13.18
N VAL A 153 -22.08 0.77 13.08
CA VAL A 153 -22.63 1.30 11.83
C VAL A 153 -22.42 2.81 11.77
N ILE A 154 -21.79 3.29 10.70
CA ILE A 154 -21.48 4.70 10.46
C ILE A 154 -22.13 5.13 9.16
N ASN A 155 -23.13 6.01 9.26
CA ASN A 155 -23.81 6.58 8.11
C ASN A 155 -22.96 7.69 7.46
N LEU A 156 -22.60 7.50 6.19
CA LEU A 156 -21.82 8.40 5.35
C LEU A 156 -22.63 8.94 4.16
N SER A 157 -23.96 8.93 4.27
CA SER A 157 -24.87 9.51 3.26
C SER A 157 -24.46 10.95 2.91
N GLY A 158 -24.36 11.24 1.61
CA GLY A 158 -23.93 12.55 1.11
C GLY A 158 -22.43 12.83 1.21
N ARG A 159 -21.63 11.85 1.67
CA ARG A 159 -20.16 11.91 1.71
C ARG A 159 -19.55 11.06 0.60
N MET A 160 -18.27 11.28 0.35
CA MET A 160 -17.48 10.46 -0.57
C MET A 160 -16.50 9.59 0.21
N LEU A 161 -16.27 8.37 -0.27
CA LEU A 161 -15.34 7.41 0.33
C LEU A 161 -14.30 7.01 -0.72
N CYS A 162 -13.01 7.12 -0.39
CA CYS A 162 -11.92 6.73 -1.29
C CYS A 162 -10.74 6.09 -0.53
N PRO A 163 -9.73 5.53 -1.22
CA PRO A 163 -8.54 5.01 -0.54
C PRO A 163 -7.76 6.13 0.15
N GLY A 164 -7.10 5.77 1.25
CA GLY A 164 -6.09 6.60 1.90
C GLY A 164 -4.94 6.98 0.97
N PHE A 165 -4.38 8.18 1.15
CA PHE A 165 -3.22 8.60 0.38
C PHE A 165 -1.97 7.81 0.78
N ILE A 166 -1.12 7.60 -0.22
CA ILE A 166 0.18 6.96 -0.12
C ILE A 166 1.24 8.01 -0.48
N ASP A 167 1.94 8.52 0.53
CA ASP A 167 3.00 9.51 0.30
C ASP A 167 4.38 8.83 0.31
N GLN A 168 5.01 8.78 -0.85
CA GLN A 168 6.28 8.05 -1.02
C GLN A 168 7.55 8.88 -0.77
N HIS A 169 7.43 10.13 -0.35
CA HIS A 169 8.59 11.01 -0.16
C HIS A 169 8.44 11.87 1.11
N VAL A 170 8.76 11.30 2.27
CA VAL A 170 8.68 12.05 3.54
C VAL A 170 9.96 11.92 4.37
N HIS A 171 10.43 13.05 4.90
CA HIS A 171 11.53 13.10 5.84
C HIS A 171 11.06 12.78 7.27
N LEU A 172 10.73 11.51 7.54
CA LEU A 172 10.08 11.06 8.79
C LEU A 172 10.80 11.49 10.07
N ILE A 173 12.14 11.41 10.10
CA ILE A 173 12.96 11.78 11.27
C ILE A 173 13.43 13.24 11.22
N GLY A 174 12.92 14.02 10.28
CA GLY A 174 13.45 15.33 9.92
C GLY A 174 14.56 15.25 8.89
N GLY A 175 14.67 16.30 8.09
CA GLY A 175 15.74 16.55 7.14
C GLY A 175 16.50 17.81 7.54
N GLY A 176 16.69 18.70 6.57
CA GLY A 176 17.35 19.99 6.77
C GLY A 176 18.85 19.88 7.03
N GLY A 177 19.41 20.93 7.62
CA GLY A 177 20.83 21.03 7.96
C GLY A 177 21.69 21.70 6.88
N GLU A 178 21.11 22.08 5.73
CA GLU A 178 21.85 22.74 4.64
C GLU A 178 22.43 24.11 5.03
N ALA A 179 21.83 24.79 6.01
CA ALA A 179 22.33 26.06 6.56
C ALA A 179 22.93 25.91 7.97
N GLY A 180 23.48 24.73 8.27
CA GLY A 180 24.03 24.41 9.57
C GLY A 180 23.01 23.81 10.55
N PRO A 181 23.46 23.41 11.75
CA PRO A 181 22.70 22.50 12.62
C PRO A 181 21.33 23.02 13.08
N THR A 182 21.14 24.34 13.17
CA THR A 182 19.88 24.99 13.56
C THR A 182 18.75 24.79 12.55
N THR A 183 19.09 24.44 11.31
CA THR A 183 18.12 24.21 10.22
C THR A 183 17.70 22.74 10.07
N ARG A 184 18.10 21.89 11.02
CA ARG A 184 17.62 20.50 11.10
C ARG A 184 16.15 20.52 11.51
N THR A 185 15.27 20.03 10.64
CA THR A 185 13.84 19.97 10.93
C THR A 185 13.54 18.93 12.01
N PRO A 186 12.47 19.09 12.81
CA PRO A 186 12.07 18.08 13.79
C PRO A 186 11.59 16.79 13.08
N GLU A 187 11.30 15.74 13.84
CA GLU A 187 10.63 14.57 13.27
C GLU A 187 9.15 14.84 12.96
N VAL A 188 8.57 14.05 12.06
CA VAL A 188 7.15 14.10 11.71
C VAL A 188 6.30 13.56 12.86
N SER A 189 5.19 14.22 13.14
CA SER A 189 4.16 13.73 14.06
C SER A 189 3.07 12.95 13.32
N LEU A 190 2.46 11.96 13.97
CA LEU A 190 1.46 11.08 13.34
C LEU A 190 0.24 11.88 12.88
N SER A 191 -0.25 12.80 13.73
CA SER A 191 -1.45 13.58 13.42
C SER A 191 -1.31 14.37 12.13
N ARG A 192 -0.13 14.96 11.86
CA ARG A 192 0.16 15.72 10.64
C ARG A 192 0.00 14.88 9.37
N LEU A 193 0.39 13.59 9.42
CA LEU A 193 0.19 12.66 8.31
C LEU A 193 -1.29 12.34 8.14
N THR A 194 -1.95 11.94 9.22
CA THR A 194 -3.33 11.47 9.15
C THR A 194 -4.32 12.59 8.83
N GLU A 195 -4.11 13.80 9.36
CA GLU A 195 -4.94 14.99 9.04
C GLU A 195 -4.82 15.39 7.57
N ALA A 196 -3.68 15.10 6.93
CA ALA A 196 -3.48 15.28 5.49
C ALA A 196 -4.01 14.12 4.63
N GLY A 197 -4.61 13.09 5.25
CA GLY A 197 -5.15 11.92 4.55
C GLY A 197 -4.13 10.83 4.23
N ILE A 198 -2.90 10.94 4.76
CA ILE A 198 -1.84 9.97 4.56
C ILE A 198 -2.07 8.78 5.51
N THR A 199 -2.28 7.60 4.93
CA THR A 199 -2.43 6.33 5.66
C THR A 199 -1.24 5.40 5.44
N THR A 200 -0.49 5.66 4.37
CA THR A 200 0.75 4.97 4.04
C THR A 200 1.85 5.99 3.74
N VAL A 201 3.04 5.79 4.29
CA VAL A 201 4.18 6.68 4.07
C VAL A 201 5.49 5.92 3.78
N ILE A 202 6.33 6.47 2.91
CA ILE A 202 7.69 5.98 2.68
C ILE A 202 8.68 7.04 3.15
N GLY A 203 9.44 6.69 4.18
CA GLY A 203 10.48 7.53 4.75
C GLY A 203 11.79 7.47 4.00
N LEU A 204 12.50 8.60 3.97
CA LEU A 204 13.83 8.67 3.35
C LEU A 204 14.70 9.75 3.99
N LEU A 205 16.00 9.70 3.66
CA LEU A 205 16.97 10.74 4.03
C LEU A 205 17.25 11.67 2.84
N GLY A 206 17.78 12.85 3.16
CA GLY A 206 18.05 13.93 2.21
C GLY A 206 19.54 14.25 2.10
N THR A 207 19.85 15.54 2.09
CA THR A 207 21.22 16.06 2.05
C THR A 207 22.06 15.55 3.21
N ASP A 208 21.57 15.71 4.44
CA ASP A 208 22.29 15.29 5.64
C ASP A 208 22.12 13.78 5.87
N SER A 209 23.24 13.07 5.79
CA SER A 209 23.39 11.68 6.24
C SER A 209 24.60 11.48 7.17
N VAL A 210 25.04 12.60 7.76
CA VAL A 210 26.08 12.63 8.80
C VAL A 210 25.42 12.67 10.17
N SER A 211 24.40 13.52 10.36
CA SER A 211 23.62 13.59 11.61
C SER A 211 22.33 12.77 11.55
N ARG A 212 21.93 12.32 10.37
CA ARG A 212 20.74 11.48 10.13
C ARG A 212 21.17 10.09 9.69
N HIS A 213 20.58 9.07 10.31
CA HIS A 213 21.03 7.70 10.15
C HIS A 213 19.87 6.80 9.68
N PRO A 214 20.11 5.85 8.76
CA PRO A 214 19.11 4.88 8.35
C PRO A 214 18.54 4.06 9.53
N THR A 215 19.33 3.80 10.58
CA THR A 215 18.86 3.13 11.79
C THR A 215 17.82 3.94 12.57
N SER A 216 18.01 5.27 12.67
CA SER A 216 17.02 6.18 13.26
C SER A 216 15.75 6.23 12.42
N LEU A 217 15.89 6.27 11.09
CA LEU A 217 14.76 6.23 10.16
C LEU A 217 13.97 4.93 10.31
N LEU A 218 14.64 3.78 10.39
CA LEU A 218 14.00 2.47 10.61
C LEU A 218 13.22 2.42 11.92
N ALA A 219 13.77 2.97 13.01
CA ALA A 219 13.08 3.04 14.29
C ALA A 219 11.80 3.88 14.20
N LYS A 220 11.86 5.07 13.57
CA LYS A 220 10.67 5.92 13.37
C LYS A 220 9.64 5.26 12.45
N THR A 221 10.08 4.61 11.39
CA THR A 221 9.22 3.83 10.49
C THR A 221 8.48 2.75 11.28
N ARG A 222 9.15 2.01 12.17
CA ARG A 222 8.48 1.01 13.03
C ARG A 222 7.50 1.64 14.02
N ALA A 223 7.89 2.74 14.67
CA ALA A 223 7.00 3.47 15.59
C ALA A 223 5.69 3.87 14.90
N LEU A 224 5.72 4.45 13.69
CA LEU A 224 4.50 4.81 12.96
C LEU A 224 3.62 3.60 12.60
N ASN A 225 4.22 2.42 12.36
CA ASN A 225 3.45 1.19 12.15
C ASN A 225 2.76 0.70 13.45
N GLU A 226 3.41 0.86 14.60
CA GLU A 226 2.84 0.56 15.91
C GLU A 226 1.73 1.54 16.28
N GLU A 227 1.90 2.82 15.93
CA GLU A 227 0.92 3.87 16.22
C GLU A 227 -0.33 3.83 15.31
N GLY A 228 -0.27 3.08 14.19
CA GLY A 228 -1.47 2.59 13.50
C GLY A 228 -1.51 2.79 11.98
N ILE A 229 -0.61 3.59 11.40
CA ILE A 229 -0.51 3.74 9.94
C ILE A 229 0.40 2.67 9.33
N THR A 230 0.68 2.75 8.03
CA THR A 230 1.66 1.86 7.39
C THR A 230 2.87 2.66 6.91
N ALA A 231 4.07 2.30 7.35
CA ALA A 231 5.27 3.07 7.03
C ALA A 231 6.41 2.17 6.52
N TRP A 232 6.99 2.50 5.37
CA TRP A 232 8.22 1.87 4.85
C TRP A 232 9.35 2.90 4.79
N MET A 233 10.52 2.49 4.33
CA MET A 233 11.63 3.41 4.09
C MET A 233 12.51 3.02 2.90
N LEU A 234 13.27 3.99 2.42
CA LEU A 234 14.42 3.78 1.55
C LEU A 234 15.70 3.82 2.39
N THR A 235 16.64 2.91 2.11
CA THR A 235 18.02 3.06 2.62
C THR A 235 18.77 4.12 1.79
N GLY A 236 20.00 4.46 2.19
CA GLY A 236 20.76 5.53 1.56
C GLY A 236 20.26 6.93 1.93
N ALA A 237 20.72 7.91 1.17
CA ALA A 237 20.46 9.34 1.34
C ALA A 237 20.83 10.05 0.03
N TYR A 238 21.19 11.34 0.02
CA TYR A 238 21.76 11.96 -1.19
C TYR A 238 23.13 11.37 -1.57
N HIS A 239 23.94 11.06 -0.56
CA HIS A 239 25.33 10.64 -0.75
C HIS A 239 25.42 9.27 -1.43
N VAL A 240 26.38 9.14 -2.35
CA VAL A 240 26.74 7.90 -3.05
C VAL A 240 28.28 7.77 -2.97
N PRO A 241 28.86 6.65 -2.49
CA PRO A 241 28.20 5.42 -2.04
C PRO A 241 27.23 5.62 -0.88
N SER A 242 26.16 4.81 -0.87
CA SER A 242 25.02 5.00 0.02
C SER A 242 25.36 4.68 1.48
N PRO A 243 24.97 5.54 2.45
CA PRO A 243 24.99 5.16 3.86
C PRO A 243 23.91 4.09 4.10
N THR A 244 24.31 2.92 4.59
CA THR A 244 23.45 1.74 4.76
C THR A 244 23.53 1.21 6.20
N ILE A 245 22.58 0.37 6.59
CA ILE A 245 22.55 -0.26 7.91
C ILE A 245 23.52 -1.45 7.97
N THR A 246 23.56 -2.25 6.91
CA THR A 246 24.32 -3.50 6.84
C THR A 246 25.64 -3.39 6.08
N GLY A 247 25.97 -2.20 5.58
CA GLY A 247 27.16 -1.94 4.76
C GLY A 247 26.99 -2.26 3.26
N SER A 248 25.79 -2.66 2.81
CA SER A 248 25.47 -2.90 1.40
C SER A 248 24.01 -2.54 1.11
N VAL A 249 23.75 -1.95 -0.06
CA VAL A 249 22.38 -1.62 -0.50
C VAL A 249 21.60 -2.90 -0.73
N GLU A 250 22.23 -3.90 -1.38
CA GLU A 250 21.60 -5.19 -1.66
C GLU A 250 21.15 -5.89 -0.36
N LYS A 251 22.01 -5.93 0.66
CA LYS A 251 21.69 -6.55 1.96
C LYS A 251 20.61 -5.81 2.72
N ASP A 252 20.64 -4.47 2.72
CA ASP A 252 19.59 -3.66 3.37
C ASP A 252 18.22 -3.97 2.76
N VAL A 253 18.11 -3.93 1.42
CA VAL A 253 16.85 -4.19 0.72
C VAL A 253 16.43 -5.65 0.83
N ALA A 254 17.36 -6.62 0.86
CA ALA A 254 17.03 -8.03 1.02
C ALA A 254 16.53 -8.35 2.44
N LEU A 255 17.26 -7.92 3.46
CA LEU A 255 17.13 -8.47 4.82
C LEU A 255 16.29 -7.60 5.76
N ILE A 256 16.19 -6.30 5.53
CA ILE A 256 15.45 -5.41 6.43
C ILE A 256 14.02 -5.27 5.92
N ASP A 257 13.06 -5.72 6.74
CA ASP A 257 11.64 -5.83 6.39
C ASP A 257 11.04 -4.52 5.87
N ARG A 258 11.39 -3.37 6.46
CA ARG A 258 10.82 -2.06 6.10
C ARG A 258 11.55 -1.35 4.95
N VAL A 259 12.71 -1.82 4.51
CA VAL A 259 13.51 -1.15 3.46
C VAL A 259 13.09 -1.67 2.08
N ILE A 260 12.50 -0.82 1.24
CA ILE A 260 11.93 -1.25 -0.07
C ILE A 260 12.77 -0.83 -1.29
N GLY A 261 13.84 -0.07 -1.08
CA GLY A 261 14.71 0.45 -2.12
C GLY A 261 15.76 1.40 -1.57
N VAL A 262 16.36 2.20 -2.46
CA VAL A 262 17.47 3.12 -2.14
C VAL A 262 17.20 4.53 -2.66
N LYS A 263 17.64 5.54 -1.90
CA LYS A 263 17.65 6.95 -2.28
C LYS A 263 19.06 7.38 -2.73
N CYS A 264 19.13 8.27 -3.72
CA CYS A 264 20.33 9.01 -4.10
C CYS A 264 19.99 10.42 -4.61
N ALA A 265 21.00 11.27 -4.84
CA ALA A 265 20.85 12.55 -5.53
C ALA A 265 21.73 12.64 -6.77
N VAL A 266 21.15 13.15 -7.85
CA VAL A 266 21.83 13.38 -9.13
C VAL A 266 21.42 14.73 -9.70
N SER A 267 22.26 15.27 -10.59
CA SER A 267 21.98 16.57 -11.23
C SER A 267 21.70 17.71 -10.22
N ASP A 268 22.25 17.62 -9.01
CA ASP A 268 22.12 18.59 -7.91
C ASP A 268 23.51 18.98 -7.40
N HIS A 269 23.68 20.26 -7.02
CA HIS A 269 24.94 20.79 -6.48
C HIS A 269 25.32 20.18 -5.11
N ARG A 270 24.36 19.56 -4.42
CA ARG A 270 24.54 18.83 -3.16
C ARG A 270 24.74 17.32 -3.36
N SER A 271 24.80 16.85 -4.61
CA SER A 271 25.10 15.44 -4.89
C SER A 271 26.58 15.13 -4.56
N ALA A 272 26.89 13.85 -4.35
CA ALA A 272 28.25 13.38 -4.11
C ALA A 272 29.12 13.29 -5.40
N ALA A 273 28.67 13.92 -6.50
CA ALA A 273 29.25 13.77 -7.84
C ALA A 273 29.49 12.30 -8.25
N PRO A 274 28.48 11.42 -8.15
CA PRO A 274 28.68 9.99 -8.39
C PRO A 274 29.06 9.71 -9.85
N ALA A 275 30.01 8.79 -10.04
CA ALA A 275 30.31 8.24 -11.35
C ALA A 275 29.17 7.34 -11.84
N GLY A 276 28.96 7.25 -13.17
CA GLY A 276 27.86 6.49 -13.76
C GLY A 276 27.86 5.00 -13.35
N ASN A 277 29.04 4.38 -13.23
CA ASN A 277 29.18 3.00 -12.76
C ASN A 277 28.74 2.80 -11.30
N GLN A 278 28.95 3.80 -10.43
CA GLN A 278 28.50 3.72 -9.02
C GLN A 278 26.97 3.77 -8.95
N LEU A 279 26.34 4.63 -9.75
CA LEU A 279 24.88 4.69 -9.84
C LEU A 279 24.28 3.40 -10.40
N ALA A 280 24.88 2.86 -11.46
CA ALA A 280 24.46 1.59 -12.05
C ALA A 280 24.57 0.42 -11.06
N SER A 281 25.70 0.32 -10.35
CA SER A 281 25.92 -0.68 -9.31
C SER A 281 24.90 -0.55 -8.17
N MET A 282 24.67 0.67 -7.66
CA MET A 282 23.70 0.93 -6.60
C MET A 282 22.27 0.54 -7.03
N ALA A 283 21.87 0.86 -8.25
CA ALA A 283 20.56 0.50 -8.79
C ALA A 283 20.41 -1.01 -8.97
N ALA A 284 21.45 -1.69 -9.44
CA ALA A 284 21.48 -3.15 -9.56
C ALA A 284 21.38 -3.83 -8.19
N GLU A 285 22.12 -3.35 -7.19
CA GLU A 285 22.04 -3.85 -5.80
C GLU A 285 20.62 -3.71 -5.23
N SER A 286 19.98 -2.54 -5.37
CA SER A 286 18.59 -2.34 -4.92
C SER A 286 17.63 -3.29 -5.62
N ARG A 287 17.79 -3.46 -6.94
CA ARG A 287 16.99 -4.37 -7.75
C ARG A 287 17.11 -5.81 -7.27
N VAL A 288 18.34 -6.30 -7.08
CA VAL A 288 18.61 -7.69 -6.70
C VAL A 288 18.17 -7.93 -5.26
N GLY A 289 18.47 -7.01 -4.34
CA GLY A 289 17.96 -7.05 -2.98
C GLY A 289 16.43 -7.09 -2.93
N GLY A 290 15.77 -6.37 -3.84
CA GLY A 290 14.31 -6.42 -4.02
C GLY A 290 13.81 -7.82 -4.40
N LEU A 291 14.47 -8.51 -5.33
CA LEU A 291 14.11 -9.89 -5.67
C LEU A 291 14.24 -10.83 -4.47
N LEU A 292 15.37 -10.77 -3.78
CA LEU A 292 15.68 -11.64 -2.65
C LEU A 292 14.72 -11.41 -1.48
N GLY A 293 14.38 -10.15 -1.24
CA GLY A 293 13.53 -9.73 -0.13
C GLY A 293 12.03 -9.69 -0.43
N GLY A 294 11.59 -9.97 -1.66
CA GLY A 294 10.19 -9.84 -2.09
C GLY A 294 9.69 -8.39 -2.08
N LYS A 295 10.53 -7.43 -2.48
CA LYS A 295 10.28 -5.99 -2.42
C LYS A 295 10.40 -5.35 -3.81
N PRO A 296 9.87 -4.14 -4.03
CA PRO A 296 9.93 -3.51 -5.34
C PRO A 296 11.37 -3.28 -5.82
N GLY A 297 12.34 -3.03 -4.92
CA GLY A 297 13.76 -2.89 -5.28
C GLY A 297 14.01 -1.68 -6.19
N VAL A 298 13.45 -0.53 -5.78
CA VAL A 298 13.49 0.71 -6.57
C VAL A 298 14.71 1.57 -6.20
N SER A 299 15.10 2.43 -7.12
CA SER A 299 16.04 3.52 -6.89
C SER A 299 15.33 4.84 -7.12
N VAL A 300 15.30 5.67 -6.07
CA VAL A 300 14.68 6.99 -6.10
C VAL A 300 15.76 8.05 -6.24
N PHE A 301 15.61 8.91 -7.23
CA PHE A 301 16.59 9.91 -7.61
C PHE A 301 16.05 11.29 -7.27
N HIS A 302 16.63 11.91 -6.24
CA HIS A 302 16.50 13.35 -6.05
C HIS A 302 17.11 14.05 -7.27
N MET A 303 16.28 14.77 -8.01
CA MET A 303 16.73 15.57 -9.15
C MET A 303 16.98 17.00 -8.70
N GLY A 304 18.17 17.53 -8.99
CA GLY A 304 18.48 18.95 -8.86
C GLY A 304 18.16 19.77 -10.11
N SER A 305 18.68 21.00 -10.17
CA SER A 305 18.47 21.94 -11.29
C SER A 305 19.62 21.95 -12.31
N SER A 306 20.51 20.95 -12.31
CA SER A 306 21.62 20.87 -13.27
C SER A 306 21.10 20.68 -14.70
N LYS A 307 21.80 21.30 -15.67
CA LYS A 307 21.52 21.15 -17.11
C LYS A 307 21.62 19.72 -17.62
N LYS A 308 22.31 18.83 -16.88
CA LYS A 308 22.41 17.40 -17.21
C LYS A 308 21.05 16.69 -17.13
N GLY A 309 20.08 17.22 -16.39
CA GLY A 309 18.73 16.66 -16.29
C GLY A 309 18.73 15.17 -15.94
N LEU A 310 18.03 14.36 -16.73
CA LEU A 310 17.91 12.91 -16.55
C LEU A 310 19.04 12.09 -17.19
N GLN A 311 20.08 12.72 -17.74
CA GLN A 311 21.20 11.98 -18.35
C GLN A 311 21.79 10.90 -17.42
N PRO A 312 22.00 11.14 -16.11
CA PRO A 312 22.50 10.10 -15.22
C PRO A 312 21.62 8.84 -15.15
N LEU A 313 20.30 8.96 -15.34
CA LEU A 313 19.40 7.81 -15.36
C LEU A 313 19.47 7.06 -16.69
N TYR A 314 19.62 7.78 -17.81
CA TYR A 314 19.89 7.13 -19.10
C TYR A 314 21.22 6.40 -19.10
N ASP A 315 22.25 6.98 -18.48
CA ASP A 315 23.56 6.32 -18.33
C ASP A 315 23.44 5.01 -17.52
N ILE A 316 22.57 4.94 -16.49
CA ILE A 316 22.30 3.68 -15.77
C ILE A 316 21.69 2.64 -16.72
N LEU A 317 20.71 3.03 -17.54
CA LEU A 317 20.03 2.13 -18.47
C LEU A 317 20.95 1.65 -19.60
N GLU A 318 21.96 2.43 -19.97
CA GLU A 318 22.96 2.05 -20.98
C GLU A 318 24.06 1.16 -20.40
N ASN A 319 24.39 1.32 -19.11
CA ASN A 319 25.50 0.62 -18.45
C ASN A 319 25.05 -0.49 -17.49
N SER A 320 23.76 -0.82 -17.45
CA SER A 320 23.20 -1.93 -16.67
C SER A 320 21.86 -2.41 -17.25
N ASP A 321 21.42 -3.59 -16.82
CA ASP A 321 20.12 -4.17 -17.22
C ASP A 321 19.01 -3.90 -16.17
N VAL A 322 19.15 -2.86 -15.35
CA VAL A 322 18.09 -2.48 -14.40
C VAL A 322 16.86 -2.00 -15.19
N PRO A 323 15.66 -2.58 -14.97
CA PRO A 323 14.48 -2.16 -15.71
C PRO A 323 14.14 -0.70 -15.44
N ILE A 324 13.76 0.04 -16.50
CA ILE A 324 13.37 1.46 -16.39
C ILE A 324 12.28 1.73 -15.35
N GLY A 325 11.35 0.79 -15.18
CA GLY A 325 10.30 0.86 -14.16
C GLY A 325 10.78 0.71 -12.71
N LYS A 326 12.09 0.62 -12.46
CA LYS A 326 12.70 0.63 -11.13
C LYS A 326 13.42 1.94 -10.81
N LEU A 327 13.52 2.84 -11.78
CA LEU A 327 14.18 4.14 -11.62
C LEU A 327 13.12 5.24 -11.52
N LEU A 328 13.03 5.89 -10.35
CA LEU A 328 12.06 6.95 -10.10
C LEU A 328 12.75 8.31 -9.92
N PRO A 329 12.77 9.17 -10.95
CA PRO A 329 13.10 10.57 -10.74
C PRO A 329 11.96 11.28 -10.01
N THR A 330 12.30 11.97 -8.91
CA THR A 330 11.39 12.84 -8.14
C THR A 330 11.75 14.31 -8.34
N HIS A 331 10.90 15.24 -7.90
CA HIS A 331 11.06 16.68 -8.08
C HIS A 331 11.16 17.08 -9.55
N VAL A 332 10.54 16.31 -10.45
CA VAL A 332 10.66 16.54 -11.89
C VAL A 332 10.08 17.89 -12.33
N ASN A 333 9.19 18.46 -11.51
CA ASN A 333 8.51 19.74 -11.74
C ASN A 333 9.31 20.98 -11.25
N ARG A 334 10.53 20.80 -10.73
CA ARG A 334 11.39 21.91 -10.25
C ARG A 334 12.02 22.77 -11.35
N SER A 335 11.94 22.34 -12.61
CA SER A 335 12.50 23.04 -13.76
C SER A 335 11.78 22.60 -15.02
N GLU A 336 11.53 23.53 -15.95
CA GLU A 336 10.84 23.18 -17.18
C GLU A 336 11.61 22.20 -18.07
N SER A 337 12.92 22.42 -18.21
CA SER A 337 13.74 21.53 -19.05
C SER A 337 13.83 20.12 -18.46
N LEU A 338 13.81 19.99 -17.13
CA LEU A 338 13.76 18.70 -16.46
C LEU A 338 12.39 18.05 -16.64
N PHE A 339 11.31 18.82 -16.51
CA PHE A 339 9.96 18.30 -16.63
C PHE A 339 9.69 17.73 -18.03
N GLU A 340 10.11 18.43 -19.09
CA GLU A 340 10.03 17.91 -20.47
C GLU A 340 10.81 16.60 -20.68
N GLN A 341 12.01 16.49 -20.07
CA GLN A 341 12.75 15.23 -20.09
C GLN A 341 12.03 14.11 -19.32
N ALA A 342 11.37 14.44 -18.21
CA ALA A 342 10.59 13.50 -17.42
C ALA A 342 9.38 12.96 -18.19
N LEU A 343 8.70 13.80 -18.97
CA LEU A 343 7.64 13.35 -19.87
C LEU A 343 8.17 12.34 -20.89
N ALA A 344 9.31 12.63 -21.52
CA ALA A 344 9.96 11.71 -22.45
C ALA A 344 10.38 10.38 -21.79
N PHE A 345 10.88 10.45 -20.54
CA PHE A 345 11.23 9.27 -19.75
C PHE A 345 10.00 8.40 -19.43
N ALA A 346 8.88 9.01 -19.05
CA ALA A 346 7.64 8.30 -18.75
C ALA A 346 7.02 7.63 -19.99
N LEU A 347 7.09 8.30 -21.15
CA LEU A 347 6.66 7.74 -22.43
C LEU A 347 7.48 6.50 -22.83
N LYS A 348 8.76 6.44 -22.46
CA LYS A 348 9.64 5.28 -22.67
C LYS A 348 9.39 4.10 -21.73
N GLY A 349 8.48 4.22 -20.76
CA GLY A 349 8.19 3.15 -19.79
C GLY A 349 8.56 3.47 -18.35
N GLY A 350 9.20 4.61 -18.10
CA GLY A 350 9.52 5.06 -16.75
C GLY A 350 8.30 5.52 -15.98
N VAL A 351 8.45 5.65 -14.66
CA VAL A 351 7.50 6.33 -13.78
C VAL A 351 8.15 7.62 -13.32
N ILE A 352 7.37 8.69 -13.20
CA ILE A 352 7.86 10.00 -12.72
C ILE A 352 7.08 10.42 -11.48
N ASP A 353 7.79 11.04 -10.54
CA ASP A 353 7.19 11.56 -9.31
C ASP A 353 7.24 13.08 -9.28
N ILE A 354 6.05 13.68 -9.20
CA ILE A 354 5.85 15.13 -9.11
C ILE A 354 5.72 15.51 -7.64
N THR A 355 6.42 16.57 -7.22
CA THR A 355 6.43 16.99 -5.82
C THR A 355 5.41 18.10 -5.59
N THR A 356 4.47 17.88 -4.67
CA THR A 356 3.37 18.82 -4.43
C THR A 356 3.79 20.10 -3.73
N SER A 357 4.89 20.07 -2.96
CA SER A 357 5.43 21.24 -2.28
C SER A 357 6.28 22.16 -3.18
N ILE A 358 6.41 21.84 -4.48
CA ILE A 358 7.09 22.68 -5.49
C ILE A 358 6.02 23.37 -6.35
N PRO A 359 5.68 24.64 -6.09
CA PRO A 359 4.63 25.35 -6.82
C PRO A 359 5.08 25.86 -8.20
N ASP A 360 6.38 26.08 -8.38
CA ASP A 360 6.99 26.69 -9.57
C ASP A 360 8.28 25.96 -9.97
N PRO A 361 8.69 26.00 -11.25
CA PRO A 361 8.01 26.64 -12.37
C PRO A 361 6.86 25.81 -12.96
N VAL A 362 6.73 24.54 -12.58
CA VAL A 362 5.62 23.68 -12.99
C VAL A 362 4.82 23.30 -11.75
N ALA A 363 3.64 23.89 -11.60
CA ALA A 363 2.76 23.56 -10.49
C ALA A 363 2.36 22.07 -10.53
N PRO A 364 2.10 21.43 -9.38
CA PRO A 364 1.87 19.97 -9.34
C PRO A 364 0.67 19.52 -10.19
N ALA A 365 -0.44 20.26 -10.10
CA ALA A 365 -1.63 20.00 -10.93
C ALA A 365 -1.38 20.26 -12.42
N ASP A 366 -0.59 21.30 -12.74
CA ASP A 366 -0.17 21.58 -14.12
C ASP A 366 0.68 20.44 -14.70
N GLY A 367 1.63 19.94 -13.90
CA GLY A 367 2.48 18.81 -14.28
C GLY A 367 1.66 17.57 -14.61
N ILE A 368 0.68 17.20 -13.78
CA ILE A 368 -0.21 16.07 -14.08
C ILE A 368 -1.01 16.31 -15.37
N ALA A 369 -1.61 17.50 -15.51
CA ALA A 369 -2.39 17.84 -16.70
C ALA A 369 -1.54 17.77 -17.99
N ARG A 370 -0.31 18.26 -17.93
CA ARG A 370 0.66 18.19 -19.03
C ARG A 370 1.10 16.76 -19.33
N ALA A 371 1.32 15.94 -18.31
CA ALA A 371 1.66 14.52 -18.49
C ALA A 371 0.54 13.77 -19.21
N VAL A 372 -0.72 13.95 -18.78
CA VAL A 372 -1.89 13.36 -19.46
C VAL A 372 -2.01 13.88 -20.90
N LYS A 373 -1.86 15.19 -21.11
CA LYS A 373 -1.89 15.79 -22.46
C LYS A 373 -0.78 15.26 -23.38
N ALA A 374 0.39 14.96 -22.83
CA ALA A 374 1.51 14.35 -23.54
C ALA A 374 1.32 12.84 -23.81
N GLY A 375 0.23 12.24 -23.33
CA GLY A 375 -0.07 10.82 -23.53
C GLY A 375 0.58 9.88 -22.50
N VAL A 376 1.12 10.43 -21.40
CA VAL A 376 1.63 9.60 -20.30
C VAL A 376 0.43 9.04 -19.51
N PRO A 377 0.32 7.71 -19.32
CA PRO A 377 -0.75 7.13 -18.53
C PRO A 377 -0.57 7.49 -17.04
N LEU A 378 -1.66 7.77 -16.33
CA LEU A 378 -1.63 8.11 -14.90
C LEU A 378 -0.98 7.02 -14.03
N SER A 379 -0.98 5.75 -14.47
CA SER A 379 -0.25 4.67 -13.79
C SER A 379 1.28 4.84 -13.77
N ARG A 380 1.82 5.81 -14.50
CA ARG A 380 3.24 6.19 -14.54
C ARG A 380 3.51 7.58 -13.97
N VAL A 381 2.52 8.20 -13.35
CA VAL A 381 2.64 9.50 -12.69
C VAL A 381 2.24 9.34 -11.24
N THR A 382 3.13 9.74 -10.34
CA THR A 382 2.88 9.74 -8.89
C THR A 382 3.04 11.14 -8.32
N LEU A 383 2.41 11.38 -7.16
CA LEU A 383 2.59 12.58 -6.36
C LEU A 383 3.18 12.24 -5.00
N SER A 384 4.08 13.09 -4.53
CA SER A 384 4.63 13.03 -3.17
C SER A 384 4.82 14.42 -2.58
N SER A 385 4.85 14.54 -1.25
CA SER A 385 4.88 15.87 -0.61
C SER A 385 6.28 16.46 -0.47
N ASP A 386 7.31 15.62 -0.31
CA ASP A 386 8.61 16.02 0.28
C ASP A 386 8.46 16.57 1.72
N GLY A 387 7.41 16.13 2.41
CA GLY A 387 6.98 16.67 3.68
C GLY A 387 8.05 16.55 4.76
N ASN A 388 8.13 17.60 5.58
CA ASN A 388 9.09 17.78 6.67
C ASN A 388 10.57 17.85 6.21
N GLY A 389 10.81 17.88 4.90
CA GLY A 389 12.07 18.34 4.31
C GLY A 389 12.25 19.85 4.47
N SER A 390 13.49 20.32 4.35
CA SER A 390 13.76 21.74 4.22
C SER A 390 13.46 22.19 2.79
N GLN A 391 12.95 23.40 2.64
CA GLN A 391 12.79 24.07 1.34
C GLN A 391 13.84 25.19 1.22
N PRO A 392 15.10 24.85 0.89
CA PRO A 392 16.15 25.85 0.74
C PRO A 392 15.96 26.64 -0.55
N LEU A 393 16.06 27.96 -0.45
CA LEU A 393 16.15 28.86 -1.59
C LEU A 393 17.63 29.17 -1.82
N PHE A 394 18.11 29.00 -3.05
CA PHE A 394 19.49 29.29 -3.43
C PHE A 394 19.52 30.40 -4.50
N ASP A 395 20.53 31.26 -4.45
CA ASP A 395 20.82 32.22 -5.51
C ASP A 395 21.49 31.55 -6.73
N ALA A 396 21.77 32.34 -7.78
CA ALA A 396 22.40 31.85 -9.00
C ALA A 396 23.85 31.34 -8.80
N ALA A 397 24.52 31.74 -7.72
CA ALA A 397 25.85 31.25 -7.34
C ALA A 397 25.79 30.00 -6.44
N GLY A 398 24.58 29.56 -6.06
CA GLY A 398 24.36 28.39 -5.20
C GLY A 398 24.44 28.71 -3.71
N ASN A 399 24.42 29.98 -3.30
CA ASN A 399 24.38 30.36 -1.88
C ASN A 399 22.94 30.36 -1.37
N LEU A 400 22.74 29.94 -0.11
CA LEU A 400 21.42 29.91 0.49
C LEU A 400 20.91 31.32 0.80
N THR A 401 19.67 31.62 0.40
CA THR A 401 18.98 32.90 0.62
C THR A 401 17.76 32.80 1.53
N GLY A 402 17.21 31.60 1.75
CA GLY A 402 16.08 31.35 2.63
C GLY A 402 15.86 29.86 2.89
N ILE A 403 15.11 29.51 3.94
CA ILE A 403 14.81 28.11 4.29
C ILE A 403 13.43 27.98 4.93
N GLY A 404 12.62 27.05 4.42
CA GLY A 404 11.31 26.68 4.96
C GLY A 404 11.24 25.20 5.35
N VAL A 405 10.07 24.75 5.81
CA VAL A 405 9.75 23.34 6.05
C VAL A 405 8.49 22.99 5.27
N ALA A 406 8.54 21.94 4.44
CA ALA A 406 7.38 21.51 3.67
C ALA A 406 6.32 20.85 4.57
N GLY A 407 5.06 21.21 4.37
CA GLY A 407 3.89 20.56 4.95
C GLY A 407 3.35 19.42 4.09
N PHE A 408 2.13 18.98 4.38
CA PHE A 408 1.44 17.86 3.70
C PHE A 408 0.14 18.30 3.01
N GLU A 409 -0.37 19.49 3.32
CA GLU A 409 -1.58 20.11 2.78
C GLU A 409 -1.60 20.17 1.25
N SER A 410 -0.42 20.34 0.66
CA SER A 410 -0.24 20.43 -0.79
C SER A 410 -0.73 19.19 -1.56
N LEU A 411 -0.82 18.01 -0.92
CA LEU A 411 -1.39 16.80 -1.51
C LEU A 411 -2.88 16.98 -1.82
N LEU A 412 -3.65 17.41 -0.81
CA LEU A 412 -5.09 17.63 -0.95
C LEU A 412 -5.38 18.84 -1.85
N GLU A 413 -4.60 19.92 -1.71
CA GLU A 413 -4.73 21.12 -2.54
C GLU A 413 -4.50 20.79 -4.02
N THR A 414 -3.53 19.92 -4.33
CA THR A 414 -3.28 19.45 -5.70
C THR A 414 -4.47 18.66 -6.25
N LEU A 415 -5.02 17.73 -5.47
CA LEU A 415 -6.21 16.97 -5.86
C LEU A 415 -7.42 17.89 -6.10
N GLN A 416 -7.67 18.83 -5.19
CA GLN A 416 -8.74 19.82 -5.33
C GLN A 416 -8.54 20.69 -6.57
N THR A 417 -7.30 21.09 -6.86
CA THR A 417 -6.98 21.89 -8.04
C THR A 417 -7.21 21.12 -9.34
N LEU A 418 -6.83 19.85 -9.39
CA LEU A 418 -7.09 18.98 -10.54
C LEU A 418 -8.58 18.87 -10.85
N VAL A 419 -9.40 18.63 -9.83
CA VAL A 419 -10.86 18.49 -9.99
C VAL A 419 -11.51 19.83 -10.33
N ASN A 420 -11.24 20.86 -9.53
CA ASN A 420 -11.98 22.12 -9.60
C ASN A 420 -11.52 23.06 -10.71
N ARG A 421 -10.24 22.98 -11.13
CA ARG A 421 -9.66 23.91 -12.12
C ARG A 421 -9.26 23.25 -13.44
N TYR A 422 -8.74 22.01 -13.39
CA TYR A 422 -8.31 21.29 -14.59
C TYR A 422 -9.39 20.34 -15.15
N GLY A 423 -10.52 20.20 -14.47
CA GLY A 423 -11.66 19.39 -14.94
C GLY A 423 -11.41 17.88 -14.88
N PHE A 424 -10.46 17.42 -14.07
CA PHE A 424 -10.25 15.99 -13.87
C PHE A 424 -11.42 15.35 -13.13
N SER A 425 -11.73 14.10 -13.46
CA SER A 425 -12.59 13.28 -12.60
C SER A 425 -11.89 13.05 -11.25
N LEU A 426 -12.65 12.90 -10.16
CA LEU A 426 -12.05 12.57 -8.86
C LEU A 426 -11.29 11.24 -8.91
N THR A 427 -11.81 10.26 -9.66
CA THR A 427 -11.13 9.00 -9.95
C THR A 427 -9.71 9.23 -10.47
N ASP A 428 -9.56 10.05 -11.51
CA ASP A 428 -8.26 10.30 -12.15
C ASP A 428 -7.34 11.15 -11.27
N ALA A 429 -7.89 12.13 -10.55
CA ALA A 429 -7.14 12.94 -9.60
C ALA A 429 -6.60 12.12 -8.40
N LEU A 430 -7.29 11.04 -8.02
CA LEU A 430 -6.86 10.14 -6.94
C LEU A 430 -5.72 9.19 -7.34
N ARG A 431 -5.62 8.79 -8.62
CA ARG A 431 -4.66 7.75 -9.05
C ARG A 431 -3.20 8.04 -8.63
N PRO A 432 -2.65 9.25 -8.85
CA PRO A 432 -1.27 9.56 -8.50
C PRO A 432 -0.94 9.52 -7.01
N LEU A 433 -1.95 9.52 -6.13
CA LEU A 433 -1.82 9.45 -4.67
C LEU A 433 -2.22 8.09 -4.09
N THR A 434 -2.71 7.17 -4.93
CA THR A 434 -3.30 5.88 -4.51
C THR A 434 -2.77 4.73 -5.37
N THR A 435 -3.52 4.32 -6.39
CA THR A 435 -3.21 3.16 -7.24
C THR A 435 -1.88 3.25 -7.97
N SER A 436 -1.49 4.43 -8.48
CA SER A 436 -0.21 4.60 -9.19
C SER A 436 0.98 4.34 -8.26
N VAL A 437 0.92 4.87 -7.03
CA VAL A 437 1.97 4.67 -6.02
C VAL A 437 2.00 3.22 -5.54
N ALA A 438 0.83 2.65 -5.22
CA ALA A 438 0.71 1.26 -4.78
C ALA A 438 1.25 0.28 -5.83
N ALA A 439 0.94 0.51 -7.11
CA ALA A 439 1.41 -0.32 -8.20
C ALA A 439 2.94 -0.19 -8.40
N PHE A 440 3.46 1.04 -8.43
CA PHE A 440 4.89 1.28 -8.59
C PHE A 440 5.74 0.64 -7.49
N LEU A 441 5.29 0.77 -6.23
CA LEU A 441 5.98 0.24 -5.06
C LEU A 441 5.56 -1.19 -4.69
N SER A 442 4.68 -1.83 -5.48
CA SER A 442 4.18 -3.18 -5.21
C SER A 442 3.62 -3.34 -3.78
N LEU A 443 2.83 -2.35 -3.33
CA LEU A 443 2.22 -2.32 -2.00
C LEU A 443 0.90 -3.10 -2.02
N ASP A 444 1.01 -4.41 -1.90
CA ASP A 444 -0.14 -5.31 -1.88
C ASP A 444 -1.15 -4.91 -0.80
N GLY A 445 -2.42 -4.78 -1.20
CA GLY A 445 -3.51 -4.42 -0.30
C GLY A 445 -3.68 -2.92 -0.03
N LYS A 446 -2.93 -2.04 -0.73
CA LYS A 446 -3.04 -0.57 -0.63
C LYS A 446 -3.57 0.06 -1.91
N GLY A 447 -4.06 1.30 -1.82
CA GLY A 447 -4.42 2.15 -2.95
C GLY A 447 -5.75 1.84 -3.64
N GLU A 448 -6.45 0.77 -3.26
CA GLU A 448 -7.76 0.38 -3.80
C GLU A 448 -8.74 -0.04 -2.69
N ILE A 449 -10.03 0.23 -2.87
CA ILE A 449 -11.09 -0.28 -1.99
C ILE A 449 -11.61 -1.59 -2.55
N ARG A 450 -11.11 -2.71 -2.01
CA ARG A 450 -11.50 -4.06 -2.44
C ARG A 450 -11.46 -5.03 -1.26
N PRO A 451 -12.35 -6.04 -1.21
CA PRO A 451 -12.23 -7.12 -0.23
C PRO A 451 -10.82 -7.75 -0.21
N GLY A 452 -10.27 -7.89 1.00
CA GLY A 452 -8.91 -8.39 1.28
C GLY A 452 -7.85 -7.29 1.45
N ASN A 453 -8.10 -6.08 0.95
CA ASN A 453 -7.20 -4.94 1.15
C ASN A 453 -7.28 -4.41 2.58
N ASP A 454 -6.27 -3.62 2.97
CA ASP A 454 -6.32 -2.90 4.23
C ASP A 454 -7.42 -1.83 4.19
N ALA A 455 -8.07 -1.63 5.32
CA ALA A 455 -9.10 -0.60 5.49
C ALA A 455 -8.46 0.78 5.72
N ASP A 456 -7.72 1.24 4.70
CA ASP A 456 -7.10 2.56 4.62
C ASP A 456 -7.98 3.48 3.77
N LEU A 457 -8.76 4.35 4.41
CA LEU A 457 -9.90 5.03 3.79
C LEU A 457 -9.96 6.51 4.18
N LEU A 458 -10.40 7.35 3.25
CA LEU A 458 -10.73 8.76 3.50
C LEU A 458 -12.22 8.99 3.27
N VAL A 459 -12.83 9.74 4.18
CA VAL A 459 -14.17 10.29 4.01
C VAL A 459 -14.04 11.76 3.69
N PHE A 460 -14.52 12.16 2.52
CA PHE A 460 -14.59 13.54 2.10
C PHE A 460 -16.00 14.12 2.25
N SER A 461 -16.06 15.41 2.59
CA SER A 461 -17.22 16.25 2.35
C SER A 461 -17.47 16.45 0.84
N ALA A 462 -18.63 17.00 0.49
CA ALA A 462 -18.97 17.30 -0.91
C ALA A 462 -17.99 18.28 -1.59
N ASP A 463 -17.32 19.14 -0.80
CA ASP A 463 -16.31 20.11 -1.24
C ASP A 463 -14.85 19.58 -1.13
N LEU A 464 -14.66 18.26 -1.05
CA LEU A 464 -13.35 17.60 -1.02
C LEU A 464 -12.49 17.97 0.20
N ARG A 465 -13.11 18.17 1.38
CA ARG A 465 -12.39 18.31 2.65
C ARG A 465 -12.39 16.98 3.41
N ILE A 466 -11.25 16.64 4.01
CA ILE A 466 -11.12 15.42 4.81
C ILE A 466 -11.95 15.58 6.09
N GLU A 467 -12.93 14.70 6.27
CA GLU A 467 -13.75 14.64 7.50
C GLU A 467 -13.32 13.48 8.39
N GLN A 468 -13.05 12.31 7.83
CA GLN A 468 -12.58 11.14 8.58
C GLN A 468 -11.47 10.41 7.84
N VAL A 469 -10.57 9.79 8.59
CA VAL A 469 -9.48 8.96 8.07
C VAL A 469 -9.44 7.66 8.85
N TYR A 470 -9.38 6.55 8.13
CA TYR A 470 -9.20 5.22 8.68
C TYR A 470 -7.86 4.68 8.22
N ALA A 471 -7.06 4.15 9.14
CA ALA A 471 -5.83 3.43 8.84
C ALA A 471 -5.95 2.04 9.47
N ARG A 472 -5.84 1.00 8.64
CA ARG A 472 -6.04 -0.41 9.02
C ARG A 472 -7.32 -0.56 9.85
N GLY A 473 -8.41 0.07 9.39
CA GLY A 473 -9.75 0.01 9.97
C GLY A 473 -9.96 0.86 11.23
N LYS A 474 -8.90 1.40 11.83
CA LYS A 474 -9.00 2.29 12.99
C LYS A 474 -9.25 3.71 12.52
N ARG A 475 -10.26 4.39 13.09
CA ARG A 475 -10.51 5.81 12.83
C ARG A 475 -9.42 6.66 13.48
N MET A 476 -8.63 7.34 12.67
CA MET A 476 -7.50 8.19 13.06
C MET A 476 -7.87 9.67 13.13
N VAL A 477 -8.78 10.10 12.26
CA VAL A 477 -9.29 11.48 12.16
C VAL A 477 -10.81 11.45 12.22
N ASN A 478 -11.39 12.40 12.95
CA ASN A 478 -12.83 12.64 12.99
C ASN A 478 -13.09 14.15 12.96
N GLU A 479 -14.06 14.56 12.14
CA GLU A 479 -14.38 15.98 11.89
C GLU A 479 -13.14 16.81 11.48
N GLY A 480 -12.26 16.21 10.68
CA GLY A 480 -11.03 16.85 10.18
C GLY A 480 -9.94 17.06 11.23
N LYS A 481 -10.06 16.49 12.43
CA LYS A 481 -9.04 16.55 13.49
C LYS A 481 -8.59 15.16 13.90
N ALA A 482 -7.29 15.00 14.19
CA ALA A 482 -6.76 13.75 14.72
C ALA A 482 -7.42 13.38 16.06
N CYS A 483 -8.04 12.20 16.12
CA CYS A 483 -8.53 11.59 17.36
C CYS A 483 -7.59 10.47 17.86
N VAL A 484 -6.58 10.11 17.06
CA VAL A 484 -5.43 9.29 17.44
C VAL A 484 -4.18 10.11 17.16
N LYS A 485 -3.29 10.22 18.15
CA LYS A 485 -2.05 10.99 18.05
C LYS A 485 -0.85 10.09 18.38
N GLY A 486 0.33 10.50 17.93
CA GLY A 486 1.58 9.85 18.28
C GLY A 486 1.86 9.94 19.78
N THR A 487 2.68 9.03 20.29
CA THR A 487 2.91 8.81 21.73
C THR A 487 3.28 10.08 22.51
N PHE A 488 4.02 10.98 21.88
CA PHE A 488 4.51 12.23 22.50
C PHE A 488 3.89 13.49 21.90
N GLU A 489 2.82 13.36 21.12
CA GLU A 489 2.09 14.54 20.65
C GLU A 489 1.26 15.13 21.79
N PRO A 490 1.19 16.47 21.89
CA PRO A 490 0.38 17.11 22.92
C PRO A 490 -1.11 16.77 22.74
N ALA A 491 -1.80 16.62 23.87
CA ALA A 491 -3.22 16.26 23.96
C ALA A 491 -4.13 17.23 23.20
#